data_AF-A0A6P1ZPH4-F1
#
_entry.id   AF-A0A6P1ZPH4-F1
#
_cell.length_a   1.000
_cell.length_b   1.000
_cell.length_c   1.000
_cell.angle_alpha   90.00
_cell.angle_beta   90.00
_cell.angle_gamma   90.00
#
_symmetry.space_group_name_H-M   'P 1'
#
loop_
_entity.id
_entity.type
_entity.pdbx_description
1 polymer ?
#
loop_
_entity_poly.entity_id
_entity_poly.type
_entity_poly.pdbx_seq_one_letter_code
_entity_poly.pdbx_strand_id
1 'polypeptide(L)'
;MVVNFARTSTSADTLRQVFQKVDAQSCPKLFNFHMHTVHSDGKLQPSTLMEQAIAIGLQGLAITDHHSIAGYQAAQAWLKNWQWRNSSENAPDLWSGVEINANLLDVEVHILAYAFEPEHPSLKPYLQKKPTTGKHYQANNVITAIHQSGGLAVLAHPVRYKRSHVDLIAAAAERGIDGVEAFYAYNNPKPWRPSALETQQVQQLADEYQLFNTCGTDTHGLNLLQRL
;
A
#
# COMPACT_ATOMS: atom_id res chain seq x y z
N MET A 1 -3.75 34.24 -19.57
CA MET A 1 -4.57 33.31 -18.77
C MET A 1 -3.63 32.20 -18.32
N VAL A 2 -3.13 32.26 -17.08
CA VAL A 2 -2.23 31.23 -16.56
C VAL A 2 -3.11 30.04 -16.20
N VAL A 3 -3.02 28.96 -16.98
CA VAL A 3 -3.68 27.70 -16.65
C VAL A 3 -2.92 27.14 -15.45
N ASN A 4 -3.44 27.39 -14.26
CA ASN A 4 -2.87 26.88 -13.03
C ASN A 4 -3.21 25.38 -12.95
N PHE A 5 -2.35 24.53 -13.53
CA PHE A 5 -2.37 23.07 -13.30
C PHE A 5 -1.89 22.79 -11.88
N ALA A 6 -2.70 23.13 -10.87
CA ALA A 6 -2.35 22.96 -9.47
C ALA A 6 -3.39 22.08 -8.78
N ARG A 7 -3.14 20.75 -8.85
CA ARG A 7 -3.63 19.60 -8.05
C ARG A 7 -3.21 18.35 -8.83
N THR A 8 -2.44 17.37 -8.36
CA THR A 8 -1.93 16.92 -7.07
C THR A 8 -0.69 16.05 -7.39
N SER A 9 0.53 16.40 -6.96
CA SER A 9 1.64 15.45 -7.14
C SER A 9 1.48 14.37 -6.09
N THR A 10 1.21 13.14 -6.51
CA THR A 10 1.19 11.96 -5.66
C THR A 10 2.62 11.66 -5.19
N SER A 11 3.11 12.50 -4.26
CA SER A 11 4.45 12.46 -3.71
C SER A 11 4.47 11.73 -2.36
N ALA A 12 5.65 11.30 -1.92
CA ALA A 12 5.83 10.77 -0.58
C ALA A 12 5.41 11.77 0.52
N ASP A 13 5.64 13.07 0.33
CA ASP A 13 5.26 14.09 1.32
C ASP A 13 3.74 14.20 1.52
N THR A 14 2.99 14.19 0.41
CA THR A 14 1.51 14.19 0.50
C THR A 14 1.01 12.91 1.16
N LEU A 15 1.61 11.77 0.84
CA LEU A 15 1.23 10.50 1.46
C LEU A 15 1.57 10.44 2.96
N ARG A 16 2.72 11.00 3.39
CA ARG A 16 3.06 11.13 4.82
C ARG A 16 1.99 11.95 5.56
N GLN A 17 1.50 13.05 4.98
CA GLN A 17 0.42 13.85 5.58
C GLN A 17 -0.90 13.10 5.68
N VAL A 18 -1.19 12.20 4.74
CA VAL A 18 -2.36 11.32 4.79
C VAL A 18 -2.17 10.30 5.91
N PHE A 19 -1.04 9.60 5.97
CA PHE A 19 -0.75 8.60 7.00
C PHE A 19 -0.77 9.15 8.43
N GLN A 20 -0.41 10.42 8.64
CA GLN A 20 -0.56 11.10 9.94
C GLN A 20 -2.01 11.17 10.45
N LYS A 21 -3.00 11.00 9.56
CA LYS A 21 -4.43 11.15 9.85
C LYS A 21 -5.21 9.84 9.69
N VAL A 22 -4.57 8.77 9.23
CA VAL A 22 -5.22 7.47 9.06
C VAL A 22 -5.63 6.90 10.42
N ASP A 23 -6.88 6.43 10.48
CA ASP A 23 -7.48 5.82 11.66
C ASP A 23 -8.33 4.59 11.30
N ALA A 24 -9.00 4.01 12.31
CA ALA A 24 -9.84 2.83 12.15
C ALA A 24 -11.08 3.01 11.25
N GLN A 25 -11.44 4.24 10.88
CA GLN A 25 -12.57 4.55 9.98
C GLN A 25 -12.12 4.93 8.57
N SER A 26 -10.81 5.12 8.37
CA SER A 26 -10.25 5.57 7.09
C SER A 26 -10.42 4.52 5.98
N CYS A 27 -10.10 3.26 6.26
CA CYS A 27 -10.34 2.16 5.32
C CYS A 27 -11.69 1.48 5.55
N PRO A 28 -12.34 0.95 4.49
CA PRO A 28 -11.96 1.02 3.09
C PRO A 28 -12.75 2.10 2.33
N LYS A 29 -13.31 3.11 3.03
CA LYS A 29 -14.29 4.05 2.47
C LYS A 29 -13.74 5.44 2.18
N LEU A 30 -12.65 5.85 2.83
CA LEU A 30 -11.95 7.10 2.53
C LEU A 30 -10.65 6.83 1.79
N PHE A 31 -9.90 5.85 2.27
CA PHE A 31 -8.66 5.39 1.65
C PHE A 31 -8.64 3.87 1.54
N ASN A 32 -7.74 3.36 0.70
CA ASN A 32 -7.37 1.95 0.70
C ASN A 32 -5.96 1.79 0.12
N PHE A 33 -5.00 1.35 0.93
CA PHE A 33 -3.58 1.27 0.54
C PHE A 33 -3.08 -0.16 0.35
N HIS A 34 -3.98 -1.16 0.37
CA HIS A 34 -3.59 -2.56 0.15
C HIS A 34 -4.69 -3.30 -0.62
N MET A 35 -4.42 -3.58 -1.89
CA MET A 35 -5.32 -4.29 -2.79
C MET A 35 -4.60 -4.84 -4.00
N HIS A 36 -5.15 -5.93 -4.55
CA HIS A 36 -4.57 -6.67 -5.65
C HIS A 36 -5.47 -6.69 -6.88
N THR A 37 -4.84 -6.73 -8.06
CA THR A 37 -5.51 -6.82 -9.36
C THR A 37 -5.13 -8.11 -10.05
N VAL A 38 -5.67 -8.33 -11.25
CA VAL A 38 -5.26 -9.42 -12.15
C VAL A 38 -3.78 -9.36 -12.59
N HIS A 39 -3.03 -8.33 -12.21
CA HIS A 39 -1.60 -8.21 -12.50
C HIS A 39 -0.71 -8.90 -11.45
N SER A 40 -1.31 -9.50 -10.44
CA SER A 40 -0.72 -10.46 -9.51
C SER A 40 -1.67 -11.64 -9.30
N ASP A 41 -2.32 -11.74 -8.15
CA ASP A 41 -3.23 -12.81 -7.73
C ASP A 41 -4.64 -12.31 -7.33
N GLY A 42 -4.91 -11.02 -7.53
CA GLY A 42 -6.24 -10.45 -7.43
C GLY A 42 -7.16 -10.76 -8.62
N LYS A 43 -8.45 -10.45 -8.47
CA LYS A 43 -9.49 -10.71 -9.50
C LYS A 43 -10.01 -9.45 -10.18
N LEU A 44 -9.75 -8.27 -9.63
CA LEU A 44 -10.22 -7.02 -10.21
C LEU A 44 -9.35 -6.60 -11.40
N GLN A 45 -10.00 -6.22 -12.50
CA GLN A 45 -9.35 -5.45 -13.55
C GLN A 45 -9.07 -4.03 -13.04
N PRO A 46 -7.92 -3.41 -13.37
CA PRO A 46 -7.60 -2.06 -12.91
C PRO A 46 -8.69 -1.02 -13.24
N SER A 47 -9.36 -1.12 -14.39
CA SER A 47 -10.48 -0.24 -14.74
C SER A 47 -11.67 -0.42 -13.79
N THR A 48 -12.11 -1.66 -13.56
CA THR A 48 -13.22 -1.98 -12.64
C THR A 48 -12.88 -1.60 -11.20
N LEU A 49 -11.62 -1.73 -10.81
CA LEU A 49 -11.12 -1.26 -9.52
C LEU A 49 -11.30 0.25 -9.39
N MET A 50 -10.85 1.02 -10.38
CA MET A 50 -10.98 2.49 -10.36
C MET A 50 -12.45 2.94 -10.41
N GLU A 51 -13.32 2.24 -11.14
CA GLU A 51 -14.76 2.47 -11.12
C GLU A 51 -15.34 2.29 -9.71
N GLN A 52 -14.96 1.21 -9.01
CA GLN A 52 -15.37 1.01 -7.61
C GLN A 52 -14.82 2.09 -6.69
N ALA A 53 -13.53 2.47 -6.84
CA ALA A 53 -12.91 3.50 -6.03
C ALA A 53 -13.66 4.85 -6.11
N ILE A 54 -14.02 5.26 -7.33
CA ILE A 54 -14.81 6.48 -7.57
C ILE A 54 -16.22 6.33 -7.00
N ALA A 55 -16.90 5.21 -7.25
CA ALA A 55 -18.26 4.97 -6.76
C ALA A 55 -18.37 4.91 -5.23
N ILE A 56 -17.34 4.40 -4.55
CA ILE A 56 -17.22 4.42 -3.08
C ILE A 56 -16.99 5.84 -2.55
N GLY A 57 -16.38 6.71 -3.37
CA GLY A 57 -15.97 8.05 -2.97
C GLY A 57 -14.62 8.07 -2.26
N LEU A 58 -13.69 7.18 -2.65
CA LEU A 58 -12.33 7.21 -2.10
C LEU A 58 -11.68 8.57 -2.37
N GLN A 59 -10.97 9.08 -1.39
CA GLN A 59 -10.10 10.26 -1.52
C GLN A 59 -8.74 9.86 -2.08
N GLY A 60 -8.28 8.64 -1.81
CA GLY A 60 -7.07 8.12 -2.46
C GLY A 60 -6.80 6.64 -2.18
N LEU A 61 -5.92 6.06 -2.98
CA LEU A 61 -5.61 4.64 -2.95
C LEU A 61 -4.22 4.31 -3.52
N ALA A 62 -3.76 3.09 -3.25
CA ALA A 62 -2.61 2.48 -3.90
C ALA A 62 -2.95 1.03 -4.29
N ILE A 63 -2.62 0.66 -5.54
CA ILE A 63 -2.66 -0.74 -6.00
C ILE A 63 -1.32 -1.37 -5.66
N THR A 64 -1.33 -2.50 -4.96
CA THR A 64 -0.13 -3.11 -4.37
C THR A 64 0.06 -4.55 -4.83
N ASP A 65 -0.13 -4.80 -6.12
CA ASP A 65 0.10 -6.11 -6.73
C ASP A 65 1.46 -6.71 -6.33
N HIS A 66 1.51 -8.03 -6.09
CA HIS A 66 2.76 -8.72 -5.78
C HIS A 66 3.80 -8.56 -6.91
N HIS A 67 4.94 -7.96 -6.57
CA HIS A 67 6.12 -7.85 -7.45
C HIS A 67 5.82 -7.25 -8.85
N SER A 68 4.79 -6.42 -8.97
CA SER A 68 4.29 -5.89 -10.24
C SER A 68 3.68 -4.52 -10.04
N ILE A 69 3.97 -3.58 -10.94
CA ILE A 69 3.30 -2.26 -10.99
C ILE A 69 2.35 -2.14 -12.19
N ALA A 70 2.13 -3.22 -12.93
CA ALA A 70 1.34 -3.19 -14.15
C ALA A 70 -0.13 -2.81 -13.87
N GLY A 71 -0.69 -3.25 -12.73
CA GLY A 71 -2.03 -2.85 -12.30
C GLY A 71 -2.12 -1.35 -12.02
N TYR A 72 -1.13 -0.80 -11.30
CA TYR A 72 -1.01 0.64 -11.08
C TYR A 72 -0.89 1.42 -12.41
N GLN A 73 -0.01 1.01 -13.33
CA GLN A 73 0.17 1.69 -14.61
C GLN A 73 -1.13 1.70 -15.45
N ALA A 74 -1.83 0.57 -15.50
CA ALA A 74 -3.12 0.45 -16.19
C ALA A 74 -4.20 1.33 -15.54
N ALA A 75 -4.29 1.33 -14.20
CA ALA A 75 -5.21 2.20 -13.47
C ALA A 75 -4.90 3.68 -13.69
N GLN A 76 -3.62 4.07 -13.69
CA GLN A 76 -3.20 5.46 -13.93
C GLN A 76 -3.57 5.92 -15.34
N ALA A 77 -3.34 5.10 -16.36
CA ALA A 77 -3.74 5.40 -17.73
C ALA A 77 -5.26 5.52 -17.87
N TRP A 78 -6.02 4.63 -17.22
CA TRP A 78 -7.47 4.70 -17.16
C TRP A 78 -7.97 5.98 -16.48
N LEU A 79 -7.38 6.34 -15.33
CA LEU A 79 -7.77 7.51 -14.53
C LEU A 79 -7.55 8.81 -15.31
N LYS A 80 -6.42 8.94 -16.02
CA LYS A 80 -6.16 10.09 -16.91
C LYS A 80 -7.26 10.26 -17.96
N ASN A 81 -7.67 9.16 -18.60
CA ASN A 81 -8.75 9.17 -19.59
C ASN A 81 -10.13 9.44 -18.98
N TRP A 82 -10.36 9.00 -17.74
CA TRP A 82 -11.59 9.29 -17.01
C TRP A 82 -11.66 10.77 -16.62
N GLN A 83 -10.59 11.34 -16.08
CA GLN A 83 -10.51 12.76 -15.68
C GLN A 83 -10.71 13.71 -16.88
N TRP A 84 -10.17 13.36 -18.06
CA TRP A 84 -10.42 14.12 -19.29
C TRP A 84 -11.91 14.21 -19.64
N ARG A 85 -12.67 13.14 -19.39
CA ARG A 85 -14.11 13.05 -19.68
C ARG A 85 -15.00 13.63 -18.58
N ASN A 86 -14.49 13.70 -17.35
CA ASN A 86 -15.25 14.11 -16.16
C ASN A 86 -14.53 15.28 -15.44
N SER A 87 -14.18 16.33 -16.19
CA SER A 87 -13.31 17.42 -15.72
C SER A 87 -13.86 18.23 -14.53
N SER A 88 -15.16 18.13 -14.25
CA SER A 88 -15.82 18.73 -13.09
C SER A 88 -15.91 17.83 -11.86
N GLU A 89 -15.54 16.55 -11.98
CA GLU A 89 -15.62 15.58 -10.90
C GLU A 89 -14.27 15.44 -10.18
N ASN A 90 -14.33 15.19 -8.87
CA ASN A 90 -13.12 14.91 -8.09
C ASN A 90 -12.75 13.44 -8.26
N ALA A 91 -11.51 13.18 -8.68
CA ALA A 91 -10.94 11.84 -8.74
C ALA A 91 -10.14 11.55 -7.46
N PRO A 92 -10.03 10.27 -7.05
CA PRO A 92 -9.13 9.88 -5.97
C PRO A 92 -7.67 10.11 -6.37
N ASP A 93 -6.82 10.44 -5.39
CA ASP A 93 -5.37 10.39 -5.56
C ASP A 93 -4.91 8.93 -5.71
N LEU A 94 -4.10 8.64 -6.74
CA LEU A 94 -3.58 7.30 -7.00
C LEU A 94 -2.04 7.30 -6.86
N TRP A 95 -1.54 6.78 -5.74
CA TRP A 95 -0.11 6.62 -5.51
C TRP A 95 0.41 5.32 -6.15
N SER A 96 1.67 5.32 -6.57
CA SER A 96 2.38 4.08 -6.93
C SER A 96 2.42 3.15 -5.73
N GLY A 97 2.22 1.86 -5.99
CA GLY A 97 2.15 0.82 -4.98
C GLY A 97 2.71 -0.50 -5.52
N VAL A 98 3.31 -1.31 -4.64
CA VAL A 98 3.68 -2.72 -4.89
C VAL A 98 3.84 -3.43 -3.55
N GLU A 99 3.48 -4.72 -3.47
CA GLU A 99 3.81 -5.58 -2.33
C GLU A 99 5.02 -6.46 -2.68
N ILE A 100 6.06 -6.43 -1.84
CA ILE A 100 7.34 -7.10 -2.07
C ILE A 100 7.62 -8.10 -0.95
N ASN A 101 7.80 -9.38 -1.31
CA ASN A 101 8.27 -10.41 -0.38
C ASN A 101 9.71 -10.14 0.07
N ALA A 102 9.97 -10.35 1.36
CA ALA A 102 11.27 -10.18 1.97
C ALA A 102 11.51 -11.16 3.15
N ASN A 103 12.77 -11.48 3.43
CA ASN A 103 13.21 -12.15 4.63
C ASN A 103 13.45 -11.13 5.75
N LEU A 104 12.81 -11.34 6.90
CA LEU A 104 13.04 -10.60 8.14
C LEU A 104 13.00 -11.60 9.31
N LEU A 105 14.09 -11.69 10.08
CA LEU A 105 14.22 -12.65 11.19
C LEU A 105 13.90 -14.11 10.78
N ASP A 106 14.44 -14.53 9.62
CA ASP A 106 14.29 -15.87 9.04
C ASP A 106 12.85 -16.29 8.73
N VAL A 107 11.94 -15.31 8.61
CA VAL A 107 10.58 -15.53 8.09
C VAL A 107 10.33 -14.63 6.89
N GLU A 108 9.50 -15.13 5.97
CA GLU A 108 8.97 -14.31 4.89
C GLU A 108 7.95 -13.33 5.44
N VAL A 109 8.18 -12.05 5.14
CA VAL A 109 7.27 -10.93 5.37
C VAL A 109 7.00 -10.22 4.05
N HIS A 110 5.99 -9.37 4.03
CA HIS A 110 5.66 -8.52 2.90
C HIS A 110 5.88 -7.06 3.28
N ILE A 111 6.52 -6.32 2.39
CA ILE A 111 6.77 -4.89 2.53
C ILE A 111 6.03 -4.18 1.40
N LEU A 112 5.13 -3.28 1.79
CA LEU A 112 4.43 -2.40 0.87
C LEU A 112 5.34 -1.20 0.56
N ALA A 113 5.52 -0.92 -0.73
CA ALA A 113 6.21 0.27 -1.18
C ALA A 113 5.19 1.25 -1.75
N TYR A 114 5.28 2.53 -1.37
CA TYR A 114 4.35 3.57 -1.82
C TYR A 114 5.06 4.80 -2.35
N ALA A 115 4.38 5.54 -3.25
CA ALA A 115 4.77 6.87 -3.72
C ALA A 115 6.22 6.96 -4.24
N PHE A 116 6.72 5.86 -4.78
CA PHE A 116 8.03 5.75 -5.42
C PHE A 116 7.98 6.10 -6.91
N GLU A 117 9.13 6.46 -7.48
CA GLU A 117 9.32 6.59 -8.92
C GLU A 117 9.31 5.21 -9.60
N PRO A 118 8.30 4.87 -10.43
CA PRO A 118 8.09 3.51 -10.91
C PRO A 118 9.23 2.94 -11.77
N GLU A 119 9.94 3.81 -12.50
CA GLU A 119 11.04 3.41 -13.39
C GLU A 119 12.42 3.46 -12.71
N HIS A 120 12.46 3.73 -11.40
CA HIS A 120 13.73 3.88 -10.69
C HIS A 120 14.54 2.56 -10.67
N PRO A 121 15.84 2.58 -11.04
CA PRO A 121 16.63 1.36 -11.17
C PRO A 121 16.73 0.49 -9.90
N SER A 122 16.62 1.09 -8.71
CA SER A 122 16.70 0.36 -7.43
C SER A 122 15.59 -0.69 -7.28
N LEU A 123 14.42 -0.45 -7.88
CA LEU A 123 13.26 -1.35 -7.75
C LEU A 123 13.23 -2.47 -8.79
N LYS A 124 14.04 -2.39 -9.85
CA LYS A 124 14.08 -3.41 -10.92
C LYS A 124 14.22 -4.85 -10.41
N PRO A 125 15.05 -5.18 -9.40
CA PRO A 125 15.16 -6.54 -8.88
C PRO A 125 13.87 -7.11 -8.26
N TYR A 126 12.94 -6.24 -7.87
CA TYR A 126 11.72 -6.58 -7.13
C TYR A 126 10.46 -6.59 -8.00
N LEU A 127 10.50 -5.93 -9.17
CA LEU A 127 9.39 -5.81 -10.12
C LEU A 127 9.47 -6.88 -11.22
N GLN A 128 9.54 -8.15 -10.80
CA GLN A 128 9.78 -9.30 -11.69
C GLN A 128 8.63 -10.33 -11.69
N LYS A 129 7.46 -9.97 -11.14
CA LYS A 129 6.28 -10.85 -10.92
C LYS A 129 6.54 -12.07 -10.02
N LYS A 130 7.72 -12.17 -9.42
CA LYS A 130 8.10 -13.24 -8.51
C LYS A 130 9.05 -12.71 -7.44
N PRO A 131 9.11 -13.36 -6.28
CA PRO A 131 10.10 -13.03 -5.27
C PRO A 131 11.52 -13.09 -5.81
N THR A 132 12.32 -12.13 -5.37
CA THR A 132 13.76 -12.14 -5.60
C THR A 132 14.45 -13.09 -4.60
N THR A 133 15.76 -13.33 -4.76
CA THR A 133 16.51 -14.27 -3.90
C THR A 133 17.80 -13.63 -3.38
N GLY A 134 18.47 -14.33 -2.47
CA GLY A 134 19.77 -13.93 -1.94
C GLY A 134 19.72 -12.58 -1.23
N LYS A 135 20.67 -11.68 -1.58
CA LYS A 135 20.78 -10.37 -0.92
C LYS A 135 19.53 -9.52 -1.12
N HIS A 136 18.94 -9.51 -2.31
CA HIS A 136 17.78 -8.67 -2.59
C HIS A 136 16.58 -9.10 -1.74
N TYR A 137 16.46 -10.38 -1.41
CA TYR A 137 15.37 -10.88 -0.59
C TYR A 137 15.42 -10.36 0.85
N GLN A 138 16.54 -9.81 1.33
CA GLN A 138 16.62 -9.32 2.72
C GLN A 138 15.84 -8.01 2.90
N ALA A 139 15.02 -7.90 3.95
CA ALA A 139 14.19 -6.74 4.24
C ALA A 139 14.95 -5.40 4.22
N ASN A 140 16.17 -5.35 4.76
CA ASN A 140 17.01 -4.15 4.73
C ASN A 140 17.28 -3.64 3.29
N ASN A 141 17.49 -4.56 2.35
CA ASN A 141 17.76 -4.22 0.94
C ASN A 141 16.48 -3.86 0.18
N VAL A 142 15.33 -4.40 0.58
CA VAL A 142 14.01 -3.98 0.07
C VAL A 142 13.72 -2.56 0.54
N ILE A 143 13.80 -2.28 1.84
CA ILE A 143 13.58 -0.95 2.42
C ILE A 143 14.51 0.10 1.78
N THR A 144 15.81 -0.20 1.71
CA THR A 144 16.79 0.68 1.06
C THR A 144 16.42 0.99 -0.40
N ALA A 145 15.99 -0.02 -1.17
CA ALA A 145 15.63 0.16 -2.56
C ALA A 145 14.38 1.03 -2.74
N ILE A 146 13.40 0.90 -1.85
CA ILE A 146 12.18 1.73 -1.81
C ILE A 146 12.56 3.19 -1.53
N HIS A 147 13.39 3.44 -0.52
CA HIS A 147 13.85 4.80 -0.20
C HIS A 147 14.67 5.43 -1.32
N GLN A 148 15.55 4.65 -1.97
CA GLN A 148 16.31 5.12 -3.13
C GLN A 148 15.41 5.57 -4.29
N SER A 149 14.23 4.96 -4.44
CA SER A 149 13.21 5.37 -5.42
C SER A 149 12.33 6.53 -4.95
N GLY A 150 12.61 7.12 -3.79
CA GLY A 150 11.85 8.22 -3.19
C GLY A 150 10.56 7.79 -2.47
N GLY A 151 10.31 6.48 -2.34
CA GLY A 151 9.09 5.94 -1.76
C GLY A 151 9.14 5.72 -0.25
N LEU A 152 8.02 5.23 0.28
CA LEU A 152 7.83 4.83 1.68
C LEU A 152 7.73 3.31 1.80
N ALA A 153 8.39 2.72 2.79
CA ALA A 153 8.32 1.29 3.08
C ALA A 153 7.45 1.01 4.30
N VAL A 154 6.53 0.06 4.20
CA VAL A 154 5.56 -0.27 5.26
C VAL A 154 5.47 -1.79 5.45
N LEU A 155 5.51 -2.26 6.70
CA LEU A 155 5.32 -3.68 7.01
C LEU A 155 3.84 -4.04 6.87
N ALA A 156 3.53 -4.94 5.95
CA ALA A 156 2.16 -5.41 5.71
C ALA A 156 1.71 -6.37 6.82
N HIS A 157 0.43 -6.30 7.19
CA HIS A 157 -0.31 -7.25 8.04
C HIS A 157 0.53 -8.03 9.07
N PRO A 158 1.28 -7.34 9.97
CA PRO A 158 2.34 -7.94 10.78
C PRO A 158 1.89 -9.08 11.71
N VAL A 159 0.61 -9.16 12.06
CA VAL A 159 0.07 -10.20 12.94
C VAL A 159 -0.26 -11.51 12.17
N ARG A 160 -0.12 -11.54 10.84
CA ARG A 160 -0.34 -12.76 10.03
C ARG A 160 0.83 -13.76 10.06
N TYR A 161 2.02 -13.30 10.42
CA TYR A 161 3.22 -14.12 10.29
C TYR A 161 3.39 -15.11 11.44
N LYS A 162 4.23 -16.13 11.22
CA LYS A 162 4.56 -17.14 12.25
C LYS A 162 5.41 -16.56 13.38
N ARG A 163 6.13 -15.47 13.11
CA ARG A 163 6.93 -14.73 14.10
C ARG A 163 6.06 -13.67 14.75
N SER A 164 6.32 -13.39 16.03
CA SER A 164 5.62 -12.33 16.77
C SER A 164 5.71 -10.99 16.04
N HIS A 165 4.59 -10.29 15.94
CA HIS A 165 4.55 -8.92 15.40
C HIS A 165 5.41 -7.96 16.21
N VAL A 166 5.58 -8.19 17.51
CA VAL A 166 6.50 -7.41 18.37
C VAL A 166 7.93 -7.48 17.82
N ASP A 167 8.44 -8.70 17.59
CA ASP A 167 9.79 -8.91 17.05
C ASP A 167 9.94 -8.35 15.64
N LEU A 168 8.93 -8.56 14.79
CA LEU A 168 8.98 -8.14 13.39
C LEU A 168 8.93 -6.62 13.25
N ILE A 169 8.06 -5.93 14.00
CA ILE A 169 7.96 -4.47 13.95
C ILE A 169 9.25 -3.85 14.49
N ALA A 170 9.77 -4.35 15.62
CA ALA A 170 11.04 -3.89 16.17
C ALA A 170 12.20 -4.04 15.17
N ALA A 171 12.34 -5.24 14.58
CA ALA A 171 13.39 -5.51 13.61
C ALA A 171 13.23 -4.70 12.31
N ALA A 172 12.00 -4.43 11.87
CA ALA A 172 11.74 -3.59 10.72
C ALA A 172 12.09 -2.12 11.01
N ALA A 173 11.75 -1.63 12.21
CA ALA A 173 12.09 -0.28 12.67
C ALA A 173 13.62 -0.06 12.73
N GLU A 174 14.38 -1.02 13.26
CA GLU A 174 15.85 -0.99 13.26
C GLU A 174 16.46 -0.89 11.84
N ARG A 175 15.73 -1.34 10.83
CA ARG A 175 16.13 -1.30 9.40
C ARG A 175 15.58 -0.08 8.67
N GLY A 176 14.95 0.85 9.38
CA GLY A 176 14.47 2.12 8.86
C GLY A 176 13.12 2.07 8.15
N ILE A 177 12.27 1.08 8.41
CA ILE A 177 10.91 1.08 7.81
C ILE A 177 10.13 2.34 8.22
N ASP A 178 9.28 2.88 7.32
CA ASP A 178 8.53 4.12 7.59
C ASP A 178 7.23 3.87 8.37
N GLY A 179 6.63 2.68 8.23
CA GLY A 179 5.29 2.44 8.75
C GLY A 179 4.93 0.97 8.93
N VAL A 180 3.74 0.76 9.48
CA VAL A 180 3.14 -0.56 9.70
C VAL A 180 1.64 -0.52 9.37
N GLU A 181 1.14 -1.59 8.77
CA GLU A 181 -0.29 -1.75 8.50
C GLU A 181 -1.05 -2.13 9.77
N ALA A 182 -1.45 -1.09 10.53
CA ALA A 182 -2.12 -1.24 11.81
C ALA A 182 -3.62 -1.54 11.66
N PHE A 183 -4.29 -0.92 10.69
CA PHE A 183 -5.72 -1.07 10.48
C PHE A 183 -6.00 -2.15 9.43
N TYR A 184 -5.94 -3.40 9.90
CA TYR A 184 -6.11 -4.59 9.08
C TYR A 184 -7.15 -5.53 9.67
N ALA A 185 -7.88 -6.22 8.79
CA ALA A 185 -9.02 -7.07 9.14
C ALA A 185 -8.60 -8.53 9.35
N TYR A 186 -7.86 -8.85 10.43
CA TYR A 186 -7.28 -10.19 10.66
C TYR A 186 -8.31 -11.33 10.67
N ASN A 187 -9.52 -11.10 11.21
CA ASN A 187 -10.59 -12.10 11.29
C ASN A 187 -11.54 -12.08 10.07
N ASN A 188 -11.23 -11.31 9.03
CA ASN A 188 -12.03 -11.15 7.82
C ASN A 188 -13.56 -10.92 8.09
N PRO A 189 -13.95 -9.94 8.92
CA PRO A 189 -15.34 -9.63 9.15
C PRO A 189 -16.05 -9.11 7.89
N LYS A 190 -17.37 -9.33 7.84
CA LYS A 190 -18.27 -8.76 6.82
C LYS A 190 -19.40 -8.02 7.55
N PRO A 191 -19.47 -6.67 7.50
CA PRO A 191 -18.61 -5.76 6.74
C PRO A 191 -17.15 -5.73 7.22
N TRP A 192 -16.23 -5.34 6.33
CA TRP A 192 -14.83 -5.14 6.67
C TRP A 192 -14.70 -4.10 7.78
N ARG A 193 -13.87 -4.41 8.77
CA ARG A 193 -13.44 -3.53 9.85
C ARG A 193 -12.10 -4.03 10.38
N PRO A 194 -11.21 -3.14 10.85
CA PRO A 194 -9.95 -3.56 11.45
C PRO A 194 -10.22 -4.39 12.72
N SER A 195 -9.34 -5.35 13.02
CA SER A 195 -9.45 -6.13 14.25
C SER A 195 -8.94 -5.29 15.43
N ALA A 196 -9.84 -4.90 16.33
CA ALA A 196 -9.55 -3.89 17.37
C ALA A 196 -8.37 -4.25 18.28
N LEU A 197 -8.23 -5.52 18.67
CA LEU A 197 -7.16 -5.97 19.57
C LEU A 197 -5.79 -5.88 18.88
N GLU A 198 -5.66 -6.50 17.72
CA GLU A 198 -4.43 -6.49 16.93
C GLU A 198 -4.06 -5.07 16.51
N THR A 199 -5.04 -4.26 16.10
CA THR A 199 -4.82 -2.84 15.79
C THR A 199 -4.24 -2.09 16.99
N GLN A 200 -4.81 -2.26 18.19
CA GLN A 200 -4.29 -1.59 19.39
C GLN A 200 -2.83 -1.99 19.67
N GLN A 201 -2.50 -3.28 19.57
CA GLN A 201 -1.15 -3.79 19.79
C GLN A 201 -0.15 -3.25 18.76
N VAL A 202 -0.53 -3.22 17.48
CA VAL A 202 0.32 -2.69 16.41
C VAL A 202 0.51 -1.17 16.55
N GLN A 203 -0.54 -0.42 16.90
CA GLN A 203 -0.43 1.03 17.10
C GLN A 203 0.51 1.37 18.27
N GLN A 204 0.47 0.62 19.38
CA GLN A 204 1.39 0.84 20.50
C GLN A 204 2.86 0.71 20.08
N LEU A 205 3.18 -0.30 19.26
CA LEU A 205 4.52 -0.48 18.71
C LEU A 205 4.84 0.59 17.66
N ALA A 206 3.86 1.00 16.85
CA ALA A 206 4.05 2.08 15.89
C ALA A 206 4.42 3.39 16.60
N ASP A 207 3.74 3.71 17.69
CA ASP A 207 4.04 4.89 18.51
C ASP A 207 5.43 4.78 19.17
N GLU A 208 5.78 3.62 19.72
CA GLU A 208 7.09 3.35 20.33
C GLU A 208 8.25 3.57 19.34
N TYR A 209 8.10 3.08 18.12
CA TYR A 209 9.12 3.17 17.07
C TYR A 209 8.93 4.37 16.12
N GLN A 210 7.98 5.27 16.41
CA GLN A 210 7.68 6.46 15.60
C GLN A 210 7.33 6.15 14.13
N LEU A 211 6.60 5.05 13.91
CA LEU A 211 6.18 4.56 12.61
C LEU A 211 4.79 5.12 12.23
N PHE A 212 4.56 5.32 10.93
CA PHE A 212 3.22 5.62 10.43
C PHE A 212 2.29 4.42 10.56
N ASN A 213 1.02 4.70 10.90
CA ASN A 213 -0.05 3.71 10.77
C ASN A 213 -0.64 3.78 9.36
N THR A 214 -0.78 2.63 8.70
CA THR A 214 -1.50 2.52 7.43
C THR A 214 -2.72 1.60 7.55
N CYS A 215 -3.52 1.56 6.49
CA CYS A 215 -4.73 0.75 6.42
C CYS A 215 -4.91 0.17 5.02
N GLY A 216 -5.52 -1.01 4.94
CA GLY A 216 -5.70 -1.66 3.65
C GLY A 216 -6.60 -2.88 3.74
N THR A 217 -7.33 -3.15 2.66
CA THR A 217 -8.25 -4.30 2.65
C THR A 217 -7.57 -5.62 2.42
N ASP A 218 -6.45 -5.61 1.70
CA ASP A 218 -5.79 -6.80 1.18
C ASP A 218 -6.78 -7.67 0.38
N THR A 219 -7.58 -7.00 -0.47
CA THR A 219 -8.56 -7.67 -1.33
C THR A 219 -7.87 -8.33 -2.50
N HIS A 220 -8.16 -9.62 -2.70
CA HIS A 220 -7.90 -10.35 -3.94
C HIS A 220 -9.21 -10.66 -4.68
N GLY A 221 -10.35 -10.27 -4.10
CA GLY A 221 -11.68 -10.52 -4.63
C GLY A 221 -12.13 -9.51 -5.69
N LEU A 222 -13.45 -9.44 -5.87
CA LEU A 222 -14.12 -8.53 -6.82
C LEU A 222 -14.69 -7.27 -6.14
N ASN A 223 -14.42 -7.05 -4.86
CA ASN A 223 -15.04 -5.98 -4.06
C ASN A 223 -14.00 -5.30 -3.16
N LEU A 224 -13.74 -4.01 -3.41
CA LEU A 224 -12.81 -3.19 -2.64
C LEU A 224 -13.18 -3.00 -1.15
N LEU A 225 -14.37 -3.43 -0.72
CA LEU A 225 -14.84 -3.31 0.66
C LEU A 225 -14.67 -4.62 1.47
N GLN A 226 -13.95 -5.62 0.95
CA GLN A 226 -13.79 -6.93 1.59
C GLN A 226 -12.35 -7.41 1.54
N ARG A 227 -11.95 -8.23 2.51
CA ARG A 227 -10.71 -9.00 2.45
C ARG A 227 -11.07 -10.39 1.90
N LEU A 228 -10.58 -10.77 0.73
CA LEU A 228 -10.86 -12.05 0.08
C LEU A 228 -9.57 -12.62 -0.45
#